data_AF-A0A7J2LS06-F1
#
_entry.id   AF-A0A7J2LS06-F1
#
_cell.length_a   1.000
_cell.length_b   1.000
_cell.length_c   1.000
_cell.angle_alpha   90.00
_cell.angle_beta   90.00
_cell.angle_gamma   90.00
#
_symmetry.space_group_name_H-M   'P 1'
#
loop_
_entity.id
_entity.type
_entity.pdbx_description
1 polymer ?
#
loop_
_entity_poly.entity_id
_entity_poly.type
_entity_poly.pdbx_seq_one_letter_code
_entity_poly.pdbx_strand_id
1 'polypeptide(L)'
;MSEYASTVELHFYEMRGGSLGKSVVIHANLEDPVSVVVAKAAKMLELDAEEVALVTPQGIPVTVYEEGREKTVKEIVEKYGFSFAIVTRDLLGN
;
A
#
# COMPACT_ATOMS: atom_id res chain seq x y z
N MET A 1 5.20 -13.43 27.61
CA MET A 1 4.07 -13.24 26.68
C MET A 1 4.63 -13.42 25.28
N SER A 2 4.03 -14.28 24.47
CA SER A 2 4.61 -14.73 23.20
C SER A 2 4.57 -13.61 22.15
N GLU A 3 5.73 -13.16 21.67
CA GLU A 3 5.93 -12.27 20.51
C GLU A 3 5.54 -13.00 19.21
N TYR A 4 4.26 -13.31 19.02
CA TYR A 4 3.79 -13.56 17.67
C TYR A 4 3.59 -12.20 17.01
N ALA A 5 4.63 -11.74 16.32
CA ALA A 5 4.50 -10.69 15.33
C ALA A 5 3.29 -11.04 14.46
N SER A 6 2.21 -10.27 14.63
CA SER A 6 0.94 -10.58 14.00
C SER A 6 1.09 -10.22 12.54
N THR A 7 1.42 -11.21 11.70
CA THR A 7 1.54 -11.02 10.26
C THR A 7 0.15 -11.00 9.64
N VAL A 8 -0.08 -10.08 8.69
CA VAL A 8 -1.34 -9.96 7.93
C VAL A 8 -1.07 -10.04 6.43
N GLU A 9 -2.09 -10.43 5.68
CA GLU A 9 -2.07 -10.41 4.21
C GLU A 9 -2.60 -9.07 3.70
N LEU A 10 -1.85 -8.44 2.80
CA LEU A 10 -2.23 -7.21 2.13
C LEU A 10 -2.27 -7.43 0.63
N HIS A 11 -3.38 -7.07 0.01
CA HIS A 11 -3.59 -7.20 -1.42
C HIS A 11 -3.30 -5.88 -2.12
N PHE A 12 -2.31 -5.87 -2.99
CA PHE A 12 -1.97 -4.71 -3.80
C PHE A 12 -2.31 -4.95 -5.26
N TYR A 13 -2.90 -3.95 -5.89
CA TYR A 13 -3.26 -3.93 -7.30
C TYR A 13 -2.54 -2.77 -7.97
N GLU A 14 -2.06 -2.99 -9.18
CA GLU A 14 -1.66 -1.89 -10.04
C GLU A 14 -2.92 -1.19 -10.59
N MET A 15 -2.96 0.15 -10.58
CA MET A 15 -3.99 0.91 -11.27
C MET A 15 -3.38 1.72 -12.42
N ARG A 16 -3.80 1.43 -13.66
CA ARG A 16 -3.40 2.15 -14.88
C ARG A 16 -4.63 2.67 -15.62
N GLY A 17 -4.70 3.97 -15.87
CA GLY A 17 -5.75 4.56 -16.73
C GLY A 17 -7.19 4.24 -16.29
N GLY A 18 -7.44 4.06 -14.99
CA GLY A 18 -8.77 3.74 -14.44
C GLY A 18 -9.16 2.26 -14.43
N SER A 19 -8.27 1.34 -14.81
CA SER A 19 -8.48 -0.11 -14.67
C SER A 19 -7.46 -0.75 -13.72
N LEU A 20 -7.88 -1.85 -13.07
CA LEU A 20 -7.02 -2.68 -12.24
C LEU A 20 -6.20 -3.61 -13.15
N GLY A 21 -4.89 -3.59 -12.98
CA GLY A 21 -3.90 -4.39 -13.70
C GLY A 21 -3.43 -5.60 -12.89
N LYS A 22 -2.10 -5.77 -12.81
CA LYS A 22 -1.47 -6.86 -12.03
C LYS A 22 -1.84 -6.77 -10.54
N SER A 23 -1.76 -7.89 -9.84
CA SER A 23 -1.95 -7.93 -8.38
C SER A 23 -0.86 -8.76 -7.69
N VAL A 24 -0.60 -8.43 -6.43
CA VAL A 24 0.34 -9.13 -5.55
C VAL A 24 -0.21 -9.19 -4.13
N VAL A 25 0.12 -10.25 -3.41
CA VAL A 25 -0.14 -10.36 -1.97
C VAL A 25 1.17 -10.19 -1.21
N ILE A 26 1.18 -9.29 -0.23
CA ILE A 26 2.31 -9.09 0.67
C ILE A 26 1.91 -9.49 2.09
N HIS A 27 2.65 -10.45 2.65
CA HIS A 27 2.63 -10.74 4.08
C HIS A 27 3.52 -9.71 4.81
N ALA A 28 2.93 -8.95 5.72
CA ALA A 28 3.61 -7.91 6.48
C ALA A 28 3.28 -8.00 7.97
N ASN A 29 4.21 -7.61 8.84
CA ASN A 29 3.92 -7.50 10.26
C ASN A 29 3.11 -6.24 10.51
N LEU A 30 2.20 -6.30 11.48
CA LEU A 30 1.39 -5.15 11.87
C LEU A 30 2.22 -3.91 12.29
N GLU A 31 3.43 -4.12 12.79
CA GLU A 31 4.34 -3.05 13.23
C GLU A 31 5.25 -2.51 12.13
N ASP A 32 5.26 -3.14 10.94
CA ASP A 32 6.10 -2.68 9.83
C ASP A 32 5.64 -1.28 9.37
N PRO A 33 6.59 -0.40 8.98
CA PRO A 33 6.25 0.85 8.31
C PRO A 33 5.56 0.55 6.98
N VAL A 34 4.42 1.20 6.71
CA VAL A 34 3.63 0.85 5.53
C VAL A 34 4.38 1.20 4.23
N SER A 35 5.27 2.21 4.22
CA SER A 35 6.03 2.56 3.02
C SER A 35 6.94 1.42 2.54
N VAL A 36 7.53 0.65 3.47
CA VAL A 36 8.36 -0.51 3.16
C VAL A 36 7.53 -1.60 2.47
N VAL A 37 6.31 -1.82 2.95
CA VAL A 37 5.37 -2.78 2.39
C VAL A 37 4.91 -2.35 1.00
N VAL A 38 4.56 -1.07 0.83
CA VAL A 38 4.16 -0.51 -0.47
C VAL A 38 5.31 -0.59 -1.47
N ALA A 39 6.54 -0.27 -1.07
CA ALA A 39 7.72 -0.37 -1.94
C ALA A 39 7.97 -1.82 -2.39
N LYS A 40 7.80 -2.79 -1.49
CA LYS A 40 7.87 -4.22 -1.83
C LYS A 40 6.79 -4.62 -2.84
N ALA A 41 5.55 -4.18 -2.62
CA ALA A 41 4.45 -4.43 -3.55
C ALA A 41 4.69 -3.81 -4.93
N ALA A 42 5.09 -2.53 -4.99
CA ALA A 42 5.39 -1.82 -6.23
C ALA A 42 6.49 -2.51 -7.04
N LYS A 43 7.57 -2.95 -6.37
CA LYS A 43 8.65 -3.72 -6.99
C LYS A 43 8.15 -5.05 -7.57
N MET A 44 7.31 -5.78 -6.84
CA MET A 44 6.77 -7.07 -7.31
C MET A 44 5.75 -6.92 -8.44
N LEU A 45 5.06 -5.77 -8.50
CA LEU A 45 4.19 -5.40 -9.61
C LEU A 45 4.96 -4.87 -10.83
N GLU A 46 6.28 -4.69 -10.71
CA GLU A 46 7.14 -4.11 -11.75
C GLU A 46 6.69 -2.69 -12.14
N LEU A 47 6.30 -1.89 -11.13
CA LEU A 47 5.97 -0.49 -11.32
C LEU A 47 7.28 0.32 -11.40
N ASP A 48 7.52 0.96 -12.54
CA ASP A 48 8.66 1.84 -12.76
C ASP A 48 8.21 3.29 -12.54
N ALA A 49 8.24 3.74 -11.28
CA ALA A 49 7.82 5.08 -10.90
C ALA A 49 8.61 5.61 -9.70
N GLU A 50 9.01 6.87 -9.75
CA GLU A 50 9.71 7.55 -8.65
C GLU A 50 8.78 7.79 -7.45
N GLU A 51 7.50 8.01 -7.72
CA GLU A 51 6.48 8.25 -6.70
C GLU A 51 5.20 7.48 -6.98
N VAL A 52 4.64 6.93 -5.91
CA VAL A 52 3.36 6.20 -5.95
C VAL A 52 2.39 6.72 -4.90
N ALA A 53 1.12 6.68 -5.22
CA ALA A 53 0.02 6.90 -4.30
C ALA A 53 -0.72 5.59 -4.02
N LEU A 54 -1.31 5.48 -2.84
CA LEU A 54 -2.09 4.33 -2.42
C LEU A 54 -3.56 4.74 -2.28
N VAL A 55 -4.47 3.95 -2.86
CA VAL A 55 -5.92 4.18 -2.77
C VAL A 55 -6.65 2.91 -2.37
N THR A 56 -7.77 3.02 -1.67
CA THR A 56 -8.64 1.88 -1.37
C THR A 56 -9.42 1.45 -2.63
N PRO A 57 -10.07 0.26 -2.64
CA PRO A 57 -10.89 -0.18 -3.78
C PRO A 57 -12.07 0.75 -4.06
N GLN A 58 -12.48 1.56 -3.07
CA GLN A 58 -13.53 2.58 -3.22
C GLN A 58 -12.98 3.92 -3.74
N GLY A 59 -11.68 4.01 -4.06
CA GLY A 59 -11.03 5.21 -4.57
C GLY A 59 -10.65 6.23 -3.49
N ILE A 60 -10.63 5.84 -2.22
CA ILE A 60 -10.25 6.74 -1.12
C ILE A 60 -8.71 6.81 -1.05
N PRO A 61 -8.08 8.00 -1.10
CA PRO A 61 -6.64 8.12 -0.89
C PRO A 61 -6.22 7.67 0.50
N VAL A 62 -5.19 6.85 0.57
CA VAL A 62 -4.62 6.36 1.82
C VAL A 62 -3.52 7.30 2.30
N THR A 63 -3.70 7.86 3.48
CA THR A 63 -2.71 8.74 4.12
C THR A 63 -1.65 7.91 4.82
N VAL A 64 -0.43 7.88 4.25
CA VAL A 64 0.71 7.13 4.81
C VAL A 64 1.48 7.92 5.89
N TYR A 65 1.51 9.25 5.78
CA TYR A 65 2.15 10.14 6.75
C TYR A 65 1.13 11.09 7.37
N GLU A 66 1.20 11.28 8.68
CA GLU A 66 0.34 12.21 9.43
C GLU A 66 1.21 12.93 10.47
N GLU A 67 1.17 14.26 10.48
CA GLU A 67 1.96 15.11 11.39
C GLU A 67 3.47 14.79 11.39
N GLY A 68 4.02 14.42 10.23
CA GLY A 68 5.44 14.08 10.07
C GLY A 68 5.83 12.68 10.56
N ARG A 69 4.87 11.87 11.02
CA ARG A 69 5.10 10.47 11.41
C ARG A 69 4.56 9.52 10.34
N GLU A 70 5.34 8.47 10.06
CA GLU A 70 4.89 7.36 9.21
C GLU A 70 3.92 6.44 9.97
N LYS A 71 2.87 5.98 9.29
CA LYS A 71 1.93 4.99 9.81
C LYS A 71 2.44 3.57 9.64
N THR A 72 2.12 2.75 10.64
CA THR A 72 2.33 1.30 10.61
C THR A 72 1.26 0.60 9.77
N VAL A 73 1.53 -0.64 9.37
CA VAL A 73 0.54 -1.51 8.72
C VAL A 73 -0.75 -1.59 9.55
N LYS A 74 -0.63 -1.74 10.89
CA LYS A 74 -1.78 -1.80 11.80
C LYS A 74 -2.72 -0.63 11.65
N GLU A 75 -2.18 0.58 11.71
CA GLU A 75 -2.99 1.81 11.61
C GLU A 75 -3.68 1.94 10.25
N ILE A 76 -3.00 1.47 9.19
CA ILE A 76 -3.54 1.49 7.84
C ILE A 76 -4.68 0.47 7.69
N VAL A 77 -4.50 -0.77 8.17
CA VAL A 77 -5.54 -1.80 8.03
C VAL A 77 -6.75 -1.56 8.91
N GLU A 78 -6.55 -1.03 10.12
CA GLU A 78 -7.64 -0.66 11.03
C GLU A 78 -8.52 0.45 10.44
N LYS A 79 -7.93 1.37 9.66
CA LYS A 79 -8.66 2.50 9.06
C LYS A 79 -9.22 2.20 7.68
N TYR A 80 -8.48 1.48 6.84
CA TYR A 80 -8.75 1.37 5.41
C TYR A 80 -9.00 -0.08 4.92
N GLY A 81 -8.71 -1.09 5.74
CA GLY A 81 -8.82 -2.51 5.36
C GLY A 81 -7.55 -3.09 4.75
N PHE A 82 -7.66 -4.20 4.01
CA PHE A 82 -6.51 -5.03 3.61
C PHE A 82 -6.16 -4.99 2.12
N SER A 83 -6.90 -4.20 1.33
CA SER A 83 -6.75 -4.17 -0.13
C SER A 83 -6.51 -2.76 -0.60
N PHE A 84 -5.55 -2.58 -1.51
CA PHE A 84 -5.14 -1.27 -1.98
C PHE A 84 -4.71 -1.29 -3.45
N ALA A 85 -4.99 -0.22 -4.18
CA ALA A 85 -4.41 0.02 -5.49
C ALA A 85 -3.23 1.00 -5.37
N ILE A 86 -2.14 0.68 -6.07
CA ILE A 86 -0.97 1.53 -6.24
C ILE A 86 -1.13 2.28 -7.57
N VAL A 87 -1.05 3.60 -7.48
CA VAL A 87 -1.14 4.52 -8.63
C VAL A 87 0.23 5.17 -8.80
N THR A 88 0.82 5.10 -10.00
CA THR A 88 2.07 5.80 -10.29
C THR A 88 1.78 7.27 -10.62
N ARG A 89 2.64 8.20 -10.17
CA ARG A 89 2.43 9.65 -10.31
C ARG A 89 2.44 10.11 -11.78
N ASP A 90 3.10 9.37 -12.66
CA ASP A 90 3.10 9.55 -14.11
C ASP A 90 1.68 9.47 -14.73
N LEU A 91 0.71 8.90 -14.01
CA LEU A 91 -0.72 8.88 -14.39
C LEU A 91 -1.53 10.04 -13.76
N LEU A 92 -0.96 10.82 -12.84
CA LEU A 92 -1.61 11.95 -12.17
C LEU A 92 -1.45 13.28 -12.93
N GLY A 93 -0.72 13.28 -14.05
CA GLY A 93 -0.55 14.44 -14.94
C GLY A 93 0.46 15.47 -14.42
N ASN A 94 1.16 16.10 -15.36
CA ASN A 94 1.80 17.41 -15.16
C ASN A 94 0.74 18.50 -15.08
#